data_AF-A0A7C6XU42-F1
#
_entry.id   AF-A0A7C6XU42-F1
#
_cell.length_a   1.000
_cell.length_b   1.000
_cell.length_c   1.000
_cell.angle_alpha   90.00
_cell.angle_beta   90.00
_cell.angle_gamma   90.00
#
_symmetry.space_group_name_H-M   'P 1'
#
loop_
_entity.id
_entity.type
_entity.pdbx_description
1 polymer ?
#
loop_
_entity_poly.entity_id
_entity_poly.type
_entity_poly.pdbx_seq_one_letter_code
_entity_poly.pdbx_strand_id
1 'polypeptide(L)'
;MLAFKNGRPYEKHYLKDANDNVSSVLNFYSRQGTNDLNKLGLRDLFDTPKPVKLIKFLINIVTDGNALVLDFFAGSGTTAQAVYELNKENKQNNKYVLIQQYENIPLTSKTHQKCKELNIEPNIPSIMIKRINTYLEKNKQPLDYTVVEI
;
A
#
# COMPACT_ATOMS: atom_id res chain seq x y z
N MET A 1 -1.88 2.95 37.81
CA MET A 1 -1.38 2.83 39.21
C MET A 1 -0.96 4.21 39.68
N LEU A 2 -1.45 4.65 40.85
CA LEU A 2 -1.13 5.97 41.41
C LEU A 2 0.28 5.98 42.01
N ALA A 3 1.03 7.05 41.75
CA ALA A 3 2.35 7.28 42.31
C ALA A 3 2.42 8.70 42.88
N PHE A 4 3.07 8.89 44.03
CA PHE A 4 3.23 10.21 44.64
C PHE A 4 4.66 10.72 44.43
N LYS A 5 4.80 11.98 44.00
CA LYS A 5 6.09 12.67 43.90
C LYS A 5 5.95 14.07 44.48
N ASN A 6 6.75 14.41 45.50
CA ASN A 6 6.70 15.68 46.23
C ASN A 6 5.30 16.04 46.75
N GLY A 7 4.58 15.06 47.32
CA GLY A 7 3.23 15.25 47.86
C GLY A 7 2.12 15.43 46.81
N ARG A 8 2.43 15.35 45.52
CA ARG A 8 1.44 15.40 44.43
C ARG A 8 1.18 14.00 43.86
N PRO A 9 -0.09 13.60 43.68
CA PRO A 9 -0.42 12.34 43.02
C PRO A 9 -0.21 12.45 41.50
N TYR A 10 0.29 11.37 40.91
CA TYR A 10 0.47 11.18 39.47
C TYR A 10 -0.12 9.83 39.09
N GLU A 11 -0.70 9.76 37.89
CA GLU A 11 -1.13 8.51 37.31
C GLU A 11 -0.02 7.96 36.40
N LYS A 12 0.43 6.73 36.68
CA LYS A 12 1.40 6.05 35.82
C LYS A 12 0.64 5.30 34.72
N HIS A 13 0.69 5.85 33.52
CA HIS A 13 0.26 5.20 32.28
C HIS A 13 1.45 4.42 31.70
N TYR A 14 1.29 3.11 31.55
CA TYR A 14 2.31 2.27 30.91
C TYR A 14 1.97 2.13 29.43
N LEU A 15 2.98 2.21 28.56
CA LEU A 15 2.81 2.12 27.11
C LEU A 15 2.07 0.84 26.67
N LYS A 16 2.30 -0.28 27.37
CA LYS A 16 1.62 -1.56 27.11
C LYS A 16 0.11 -1.56 27.40
N ASP A 17 -0.36 -0.61 28.21
CA ASP A 17 -1.74 -0.49 28.65
C ASP A 17 -2.44 0.69 27.94
N ALA A 18 -1.72 1.39 27.05
CA ALA A 18 -2.24 2.53 26.30
C ALA A 18 -3.06 2.04 25.11
N ASN A 19 -4.36 2.38 25.10
CA ASN A 19 -5.23 2.27 23.93
C ASN A 19 -5.44 3.67 23.36
N ASP A 20 -4.51 4.11 22.52
CA ASP A 20 -4.62 5.41 21.86
C ASP A 20 -5.58 5.35 20.68
N ASN A 21 -6.42 6.38 20.55
CA ASN A 21 -7.24 6.56 19.38
C ASN A 21 -6.40 7.04 18.20
N VAL A 22 -6.78 6.62 16.99
CA VAL A 22 -6.18 7.13 15.76
C VAL A 22 -6.57 8.60 15.56
N SER A 23 -5.58 9.45 15.28
CA SER A 23 -5.82 10.87 14.93
C SER A 23 -6.72 10.97 13.69
N SER A 24 -7.71 11.86 13.72
CA SER A 24 -8.56 12.17 12.55
C SER A 24 -7.81 12.92 11.45
N VAL A 25 -6.74 13.64 11.81
CA VAL A 25 -5.85 14.32 10.86
C VAL A 25 -4.62 13.43 10.63
N LEU A 26 -4.50 12.90 9.41
CA LEU A 26 -3.43 12.01 9.01
C LEU A 26 -2.39 12.74 8.14
N ASN A 27 -1.13 12.73 8.56
CA ASN A 27 -0.05 13.47 7.91
C ASN A 27 0.63 12.66 6.78
N PHE A 28 -0.15 12.30 5.74
CA PHE A 28 0.35 11.65 4.52
C PHE A 28 0.30 12.60 3.33
N TYR A 29 1.30 12.54 2.46
CA TYR A 29 1.40 13.46 1.31
C TYR A 29 1.29 12.68 0.00
N SER A 30 0.46 13.13 -0.94
CA SER A 30 0.23 12.45 -2.22
C SER A 30 1.51 12.19 -3.02
N ARG A 31 2.49 13.13 -2.96
CA ARG A 31 3.82 12.98 -3.60
C ARG A 31 4.60 11.74 -3.17
N GLN A 32 4.29 11.19 -1.98
CA GLN A 32 4.92 9.96 -1.50
C GLN A 32 4.58 8.76 -2.40
N GLY A 33 3.36 8.71 -2.96
CA GLY A 33 2.97 7.65 -3.89
C GLY A 33 3.80 7.67 -5.17
N THR A 34 4.03 8.84 -5.76
CA THR A 34 4.91 8.99 -6.93
C THR A 34 6.33 8.54 -6.61
N ASN A 35 6.83 8.86 -5.41
CA ASN A 35 8.14 8.39 -4.96
C ASN A 35 8.18 6.87 -4.78
N ASP A 36 7.10 6.25 -4.32
CA ASP A 36 7.01 4.79 -4.16
C ASP A 36 7.09 4.08 -5.52
N LEU A 37 6.42 4.58 -6.57
CA LEU A 37 6.61 4.10 -7.94
C LEU A 37 8.03 4.33 -8.45
N ASN A 38 8.62 5.49 -8.14
CA ASN A 38 9.97 5.81 -8.57
C ASN A 38 11.00 4.83 -7.99
N LYS A 39 10.86 4.41 -6.72
CA LYS A 39 11.71 3.36 -6.11
C LYS A 39 11.62 2.03 -6.85
N LEU A 40 10.47 1.74 -7.45
CA LEU A 40 10.27 0.56 -8.30
C LEU A 40 10.83 0.75 -9.72
N GLY A 41 11.23 1.95 -10.13
CA GLY A 41 11.62 2.25 -11.51
C GLY A 41 10.42 2.38 -12.44
N LEU A 42 9.23 2.59 -11.87
CA LEU A 42 7.94 2.63 -12.55
C LEU A 42 7.34 4.03 -12.58
N ARG A 43 8.22 5.05 -12.53
CA ARG A 43 7.80 6.44 -12.67
C ARG A 43 7.06 6.63 -14.00
N ASP A 44 6.09 7.54 -14.00
CA ASP A 44 5.28 7.94 -15.16
C ASP A 44 4.30 6.86 -15.69
N LEU A 45 4.24 5.68 -15.04
CA LEU A 45 3.18 4.70 -15.29
C LEU A 45 1.84 5.08 -14.66
N PHE A 46 1.83 5.95 -13.66
CA PHE A 46 0.63 6.39 -12.98
C PHE A 46 0.85 7.76 -12.37
N ASP A 47 -0.09 8.69 -12.58
CA ASP A 47 0.09 10.09 -12.18
C ASP A 47 -0.08 10.27 -10.66
N THR A 48 -1.11 9.65 -10.09
CA THR A 48 -1.55 9.87 -8.71
C THR A 48 -1.73 8.58 -7.91
N PRO A 49 -0.70 7.71 -7.84
CA PRO A 49 -0.77 6.52 -6.99
C PRO A 49 -0.95 6.92 -5.52
N LYS A 50 -1.73 6.15 -4.77
CA LYS A 50 -1.82 6.34 -3.31
C LYS A 50 -0.44 6.06 -2.67
N PRO A 51 -0.04 6.78 -1.60
CA PRO A 51 1.16 6.43 -0.83
C PRO A 51 1.04 5.06 -0.17
N VAL A 52 2.06 4.22 -0.29
CA VAL A 52 2.06 2.87 0.32
C VAL A 52 1.94 2.97 1.83
N LYS A 53 2.66 3.93 2.43
CA LYS A 53 2.64 4.17 3.88
C LYS A 53 1.24 4.50 4.42
N LEU A 54 0.42 5.23 3.64
CA LEU A 54 -0.96 5.53 4.03
C LEU A 54 -1.79 4.25 4.08
N ILE A 55 -1.71 3.40 3.06
CA ILE A 55 -2.49 2.16 3.02
C ILE A 55 -2.03 1.18 4.11
N LYS A 56 -0.73 1.06 4.36
CA LYS A 56 -0.20 0.24 5.48
C LYS A 56 -0.72 0.71 6.83
N PHE A 57 -0.76 2.02 7.03
CA PHE A 57 -1.31 2.61 8.24
C PHE A 57 -2.79 2.24 8.41
N LEU A 58 -3.60 2.42 7.36
CA LEU A 58 -5.03 2.11 7.38
C LEU A 58 -5.31 0.62 7.64
N ILE A 59 -4.51 -0.29 7.08
CA ILE A 59 -4.63 -1.73 7.35
C ILE A 59 -4.30 -2.01 8.83
N ASN A 60 -3.16 -1.55 9.33
CA ASN A 60 -2.73 -1.87 10.71
C ASN A 60 -3.68 -1.37 11.80
N ILE A 61 -4.46 -0.29 11.56
CA ILE A 61 -5.39 0.21 12.58
C ILE A 61 -6.71 -0.57 12.63
N VAL A 62 -7.02 -1.41 11.63
CA VAL A 62 -8.27 -2.17 11.55
C VAL A 62 -8.10 -3.69 11.70
N THR A 63 -6.87 -4.20 11.66
CA THR A 63 -6.60 -5.64 11.74
C THR A 63 -5.38 -5.96 12.59
N ASP A 64 -5.40 -7.15 13.19
CA ASP A 64 -4.29 -7.77 13.94
C ASP A 64 -3.30 -8.51 13.03
N GLY A 65 -3.48 -8.45 11.71
CA GLY A 65 -2.56 -9.03 10.74
C GLY A 65 -3.03 -10.32 10.09
N ASN A 66 -4.32 -10.65 10.13
CA ASN A 66 -4.87 -11.79 9.40
C ASN A 66 -6.18 -11.42 8.68
N ALA A 67 -6.21 -10.25 8.03
CA ALA A 67 -7.39 -9.75 7.32
C ALA A 67 -7.38 -10.09 5.83
N LEU A 68 -8.57 -10.06 5.21
CA LEU A 68 -8.75 -9.99 3.76
C LEU A 68 -9.03 -8.53 3.37
N VAL A 69 -8.08 -7.90 2.67
CA VAL A 69 -8.17 -6.51 2.22
C VAL A 69 -8.74 -6.45 0.80
N LEU A 70 -9.93 -5.86 0.64
CA LEU A 70 -10.56 -5.66 -0.66
C LEU A 70 -10.36 -4.22 -1.15
N ASP A 71 -9.90 -4.06 -2.39
CA ASP A 71 -9.83 -2.78 -3.08
C ASP A 71 -10.38 -2.92 -4.50
N PHE A 72 -11.58 -2.40 -4.72
CA PHE A 72 -12.28 -2.46 -6.00
C PHE A 72 -12.04 -1.26 -6.91
N PHE A 73 -11.10 -0.38 -6.52
CA PHE A 73 -10.57 0.70 -7.34
C PHE A 73 -9.03 0.66 -7.25
N ALA A 74 -8.47 -0.50 -7.57
CA ALA A 74 -7.08 -0.83 -7.26
C ALA A 74 -6.06 0.13 -7.91
N GLY A 75 -6.39 0.67 -9.09
CA GLY A 75 -5.58 1.66 -9.81
C GLY A 75 -4.16 1.17 -10.00
N SER A 76 -3.20 1.87 -9.38
CA SER A 76 -1.78 1.50 -9.48
C SER A 76 -1.40 0.21 -8.74
N GLY A 77 -2.28 -0.42 -7.95
CA GLY A 77 -1.96 -1.62 -7.16
C GLY A 77 -1.22 -1.32 -5.84
N THR A 78 -1.40 -0.12 -5.27
CA THR A 78 -0.75 0.27 -4.01
C THR A 78 -1.14 -0.66 -2.86
N THR A 79 -2.39 -1.12 -2.82
CA THR A 79 -2.92 -1.96 -1.75
C THR A 79 -2.22 -3.32 -1.65
N ALA A 80 -1.96 -3.99 -2.78
CA ALA A 80 -1.19 -5.23 -2.78
C ALA A 80 0.23 -5.02 -2.25
N GLN A 81 0.94 -3.97 -2.71
CA GLN A 81 2.27 -3.66 -2.19
C GLN A 81 2.25 -3.40 -0.67
N ALA A 82 1.26 -2.66 -0.17
CA ALA A 82 1.11 -2.40 1.26
C ALA A 82 0.92 -3.68 2.06
N VAL A 83 0.11 -4.63 1.57
CA VAL A 83 -0.10 -5.94 2.20
C VAL A 83 1.19 -6.76 2.23
N TYR A 84 1.93 -6.85 1.11
CA TYR A 84 3.22 -7.56 1.12
C TYR A 84 4.24 -6.96 2.07
N GLU A 85 4.36 -5.62 2.09
CA GLU A 85 5.25 -4.93 3.02
C GLU A 85 4.87 -5.20 4.48
N LEU A 86 3.58 -5.11 4.84
CA LEU A 86 3.13 -5.39 6.20
C LEU A 86 3.36 -6.83 6.63
N ASN A 87 3.03 -7.79 5.77
CA ASN A 87 3.25 -9.20 6.06
C ASN A 87 4.73 -9.49 6.32
N LYS A 88 5.62 -8.87 5.53
CA LYS A 88 7.06 -9.00 5.69
C LYS A 88 7.59 -8.31 6.95
N GLU A 89 7.17 -7.08 7.22
CA GLU A 89 7.66 -6.26 8.33
C GLU A 89 7.20 -6.79 9.68
N ASN A 90 5.92 -7.18 9.77
CA ASN A 90 5.26 -7.49 11.03
C ASN A 90 4.98 -8.99 11.21
N LYS A 91 5.47 -9.84 10.29
CA LYS A 91 5.18 -11.29 10.25
C LYS A 91 3.67 -11.58 10.28
N GLN A 92 2.93 -10.78 9.52
CA GLN A 92 1.47 -10.89 9.37
C GLN A 92 1.12 -11.80 8.18
N ASN A 93 -0.16 -12.15 8.09
CA ASN A 93 -0.74 -13.03 7.07
C ASN A 93 -1.98 -12.38 6.42
N ASN A 94 -1.94 -11.08 6.18
CA ASN A 94 -3.02 -10.41 5.46
C ASN A 94 -3.08 -10.90 4.01
N LYS A 95 -4.29 -11.06 3.49
CA LYS A 95 -4.56 -11.37 2.08
C LYS A 95 -5.18 -10.16 1.41
N TYR A 96 -5.17 -10.11 0.09
CA TYR A 96 -5.82 -9.06 -0.66
C TYR A 96 -6.64 -9.58 -1.84
N VAL A 97 -7.64 -8.80 -2.24
CA VAL A 97 -8.34 -8.92 -3.52
C VAL A 97 -8.36 -7.53 -4.15
N LEU A 98 -7.85 -7.45 -5.38
CA LEU A 98 -7.88 -6.23 -6.18
C LEU A 98 -8.86 -6.41 -7.34
N ILE A 99 -9.72 -5.42 -7.56
CA ILE A 99 -10.55 -5.34 -8.77
C ILE A 99 -10.15 -4.07 -9.51
N GLN A 100 -9.93 -4.20 -10.81
CA GLN A 100 -9.58 -3.11 -11.69
C GLN A 100 -10.31 -3.26 -13.01
N GLN A 101 -11.04 -2.22 -13.40
CA GLN A 101 -11.67 -2.15 -14.71
C GLN A 101 -10.63 -2.06 -15.82
N TYR A 102 -10.93 -2.67 -16.97
CA TYR A 102 -10.10 -2.53 -18.16
C TYR A 102 -10.26 -1.12 -18.76
N GLU A 103 -9.22 -0.30 -18.60
CA GLU A 103 -9.19 1.08 -19.09
C GLU A 103 -7.92 1.28 -19.93
N ASN A 104 -8.09 1.68 -21.19
CA ASN A 104 -6.97 1.94 -22.10
C ASN A 104 -6.28 3.26 -21.76
N ILE A 105 -4.95 3.26 -21.90
CA ILE A 105 -4.14 4.47 -21.77
C ILE A 105 -4.11 5.22 -23.11
N PRO A 106 -4.44 6.53 -23.13
CA PRO A 106 -4.43 7.34 -24.35
C PRO A 106 -3.08 7.30 -25.08
N LEU A 107 -3.11 7.08 -26.41
CA LEU A 107 -1.92 6.96 -27.28
C LEU A 107 -0.94 8.13 -27.15
N THR A 108 -1.46 9.33 -26.88
CA THR A 108 -0.68 10.58 -26.80
C THR A 108 -0.02 10.80 -25.43
N SER A 109 -0.34 9.98 -24.43
CA SER A 109 0.18 10.15 -23.07
C SER A 109 1.62 9.63 -22.92
N LYS A 110 2.36 10.22 -21.98
CA LYS A 110 3.68 9.72 -21.56
C LYS A 110 3.59 8.32 -20.98
N THR A 111 2.52 8.04 -20.25
CA THR A 111 2.22 6.71 -19.69
C THR A 111 2.12 5.65 -20.78
N HIS A 112 1.51 5.95 -21.92
CA HIS A 112 1.43 5.01 -23.04
C HIS A 112 2.82 4.66 -23.58
N GLN A 113 3.67 5.66 -23.79
CA GLN A 113 5.06 5.46 -24.23
C GLN A 113 5.82 4.63 -23.20
N LYS A 114 5.63 4.92 -21.90
CA LYS A 114 6.27 4.17 -20.84
C LYS A 114 5.83 2.71 -20.76
N CYS A 115 4.56 2.42 -21.03
CA CYS A 115 4.06 1.05 -21.14
C CYS A 115 4.78 0.29 -22.27
N LYS A 116 4.95 0.92 -23.44
CA LYS A 116 5.68 0.34 -24.57
C LYS A 116 7.14 0.07 -24.24
N GLU A 117 7.85 1.01 -23.59
CA GLU A 117 9.23 0.81 -23.14
C GLU A 117 9.39 -0.39 -22.20
N LEU A 118 8.40 -0.61 -21.33
CA LEU A 118 8.40 -1.70 -20.36
C LEU A 118 7.80 -3.00 -20.90
N ASN A 119 7.43 -3.01 -22.18
CA ASN A 119 6.85 -4.14 -22.90
C ASN A 119 5.57 -4.69 -22.22
N ILE A 120 4.71 -3.78 -21.74
CA ILE A 120 3.39 -4.10 -21.19
C ILE A 120 2.28 -3.48 -22.03
N GLU A 121 1.09 -4.07 -21.98
CA GLU A 121 -0.06 -3.45 -22.64
C GLU A 121 -0.40 -2.10 -22.00
N PRO A 122 -0.75 -1.08 -22.80
CA PRO A 122 -1.07 0.24 -22.32
C PRO A 122 -2.51 0.29 -21.78
N ASN A 123 -2.78 -0.42 -20.70
CA ASN A 123 -4.03 -0.39 -19.94
C ASN A 123 -3.77 -0.40 -18.42
N ILE A 124 -4.73 0.07 -17.63
CA ILE A 124 -4.58 0.17 -16.17
C ILE A 124 -4.33 -1.19 -15.49
N PRO A 125 -5.04 -2.29 -15.82
CA PRO A 125 -4.74 -3.61 -15.25
C PRO A 125 -3.28 -4.06 -15.45
N SER A 126 -2.72 -3.84 -16.64
CA SER A 126 -1.32 -4.19 -16.94
C SER A 126 -0.33 -3.38 -16.12
N ILE A 127 -0.62 -2.09 -15.89
CA ILE A 127 0.19 -1.23 -15.02
C ILE A 127 0.14 -1.72 -13.56
N MET A 128 -1.06 -2.07 -13.08
CA MET A 128 -1.27 -2.65 -11.74
C MET A 128 -0.45 -3.93 -11.55
N ILE A 129 -0.60 -4.89 -12.47
CA ILE A 129 0.13 -6.17 -12.45
C ILE A 129 1.64 -5.92 -12.53
N LYS A 130 2.10 -5.01 -13.40
CA LYS A 130 3.51 -4.65 -13.53
C LYS A 130 4.09 -4.14 -12.21
N ARG A 131 3.35 -3.28 -11.48
CA ARG A 131 3.78 -2.79 -10.17
C ARG A 131 3.97 -3.93 -9.17
N ILE A 132 2.97 -4.80 -9.05
CA ILE A 132 2.98 -5.91 -8.09
C ILE A 132 4.16 -6.83 -8.38
N ASN A 133 4.32 -7.26 -9.64
CA ASN A 133 5.42 -8.14 -10.05
C ASN A 133 6.78 -7.50 -9.80
N THR A 134 6.95 -6.22 -10.18
CA THR A 134 8.22 -5.51 -9.97
C THR A 134 8.57 -5.40 -8.48
N TYR A 135 7.59 -5.18 -7.61
CA TYR A 135 7.82 -5.17 -6.17
C TYR A 135 8.26 -6.55 -5.66
N LEU A 136 7.56 -7.61 -6.05
CA LEU A 136 7.85 -8.98 -5.62
C LEU A 136 9.22 -9.44 -6.09
N GLU A 137 9.54 -9.21 -7.36
CA GLU A 137 10.85 -9.51 -7.97
C GLU A 137 11.99 -8.80 -7.22
N LYS A 138 11.89 -7.48 -7.02
CA LYS A 138 12.91 -6.71 -6.29
C LYS A 138 13.09 -7.16 -4.85
N ASN A 139 12.04 -7.70 -4.22
CA ASN A 139 12.06 -8.20 -2.85
C ASN A 139 12.32 -9.72 -2.75
N LYS A 140 12.56 -10.40 -3.87
CA LYS A 140 12.76 -11.87 -3.96
C LYS A 140 11.60 -12.64 -3.32
N GLN A 141 10.38 -12.15 -3.49
CA GLN A 141 9.15 -12.81 -3.04
C GLN A 141 8.53 -13.59 -4.20
N PRO A 142 7.94 -14.77 -3.93
CA PRO A 142 7.25 -15.53 -4.96
C PRO A 142 6.01 -14.79 -5.45
N LEU A 143 5.62 -15.07 -6.69
CA LEU A 143 4.29 -14.73 -7.19
C LEU A 143 3.29 -15.69 -6.55
N ASP A 144 2.47 -15.19 -5.62
CA ASP A 144 1.54 -15.96 -4.81
C ASP A 144 0.08 -15.50 -4.97
N TYR A 145 -0.22 -14.82 -6.07
CA TYR A 145 -1.56 -14.37 -6.43
C TYR A 145 -1.99 -14.94 -7.78
N THR A 146 -3.30 -14.87 -8.05
CA THR A 146 -3.89 -15.29 -9.32
C THR A 146 -4.62 -14.12 -9.95
N VAL A 147 -4.56 -14.01 -11.28
CA VAL A 147 -5.35 -13.07 -12.07
C VAL A 147 -6.53 -13.84 -12.65
N VAL A 148 -7.73 -13.28 -12.49
CA VAL A 148 -8.96 -13.82 -13.07
C VAL A 148 -9.57 -12.73 -13.95
N GLU A 149 -9.73 -13.03 -15.23
CA GLU A 149 -10.47 -12.19 -16.18
C GLU A 149 -11.94 -12.64 -16.15
N ILE A 150 -12.86 -11.68 -16.00
CA ILE A 150 -14.30 -11.90 -15.86
C ILE A 150 -15.02 -11.14 -16.96
#